data_AF-A0A524HXV4-F1
#
_entry.id   AF-A0A524HXV4-F1
#
_cell.length_a   1.000
_cell.length_b   1.000
_cell.length_c   1.000
_cell.angle_alpha   90.00
_cell.angle_beta   90.00
_cell.angle_gamma   90.00
#
_symmetry.space_group_name_H-M   'P 1'
#
loop_
_entity.id
_entity.type
_entity.pdbx_description
1 polymer ?
#
loop_
_entity_poly.entity_id
_entity_poly.type
_entity_poly.pdbx_seq_one_letter_code
_entity_poly.pdbx_strand_id
1 'polypeptide(L)'
;MNLFVRACVFAIALPVVSACTVLSTETPIGISSGVSTDARLLGGWKLVSADTGDTGKNYVFVEPREMGGLHATIISWEPLYILDPKEHYRSTFEIVTGRINAYRFINARPLLEKDQPASELTLPKGYFPIRYSFQPNGSIQFFGEIEGTIIAAIENGEVRGTTNDGNIRLMAESQSLDAYFAEAAPSVFSTLLWTLEPLD
;
A
#
# COMPACT_ATOMS: atom_id res chain seq x y z
N MET A 1 49.32 34.60 10.67
CA MET A 1 49.52 34.79 9.21
C MET A 1 49.51 33.38 8.62
N ASN A 2 48.46 32.81 8.04
CA ASN A 2 47.28 33.29 7.30
C ASN A 2 46.00 32.58 7.82
N LEU A 3 44.92 33.29 8.16
CA LEU A 3 43.79 33.67 7.29
C LEU A 3 43.19 32.48 6.51
N PHE A 4 42.09 31.88 6.99
CA PHE A 4 40.69 32.29 6.76
C PHE A 4 40.12 31.84 5.39
N VAL A 5 38.87 31.36 5.46
CA VAL A 5 37.84 31.25 4.41
C VAL A 5 37.79 29.95 3.58
N ARG A 6 36.95 29.00 4.04
CA ARG A 6 35.72 28.49 3.39
C ARG A 6 35.31 27.19 4.09
N ALA A 7 34.49 27.29 5.15
CA ALA A 7 33.03 27.14 5.07
C ALA A 7 32.64 25.71 4.64
N CYS A 8 32.33 24.83 5.60
CA CYS A 8 30.95 24.51 5.95
C CYS A 8 30.15 23.90 4.79
N VAL A 9 30.19 22.57 4.65
CA VAL A 9 28.99 21.76 4.45
C VAL A 9 29.19 20.43 5.19
N PHE A 10 28.41 20.27 6.26
CA PHE A 10 28.07 19.05 7.00
C PHE A 10 28.17 17.78 6.12
N ALA A 11 29.07 16.84 6.38
CA ALA A 11 28.87 15.74 7.34
C ALA A 11 27.40 15.49 7.68
N ILE A 12 26.75 14.58 6.94
CA ILE A 12 26.17 13.33 7.43
C ILE A 12 25.59 12.62 6.19
N ALA A 13 26.38 11.75 5.58
CA ALA A 13 25.83 10.64 4.82
C ALA A 13 25.35 9.62 5.87
N LEU A 14 24.13 9.82 6.37
CA LEU A 14 23.44 8.82 7.16
C LEU A 14 23.18 7.63 6.23
N PRO A 15 23.68 6.43 6.52
CA PRO A 15 23.28 5.24 5.79
C PRO A 15 21.79 5.06 6.10
N VAL A 16 20.93 5.30 5.12
CA VAL A 16 19.50 4.98 5.23
C VAL A 16 19.42 3.47 5.38
N VAL A 17 19.24 3.05 6.64
CA VAL A 17 18.96 1.67 7.00
C VAL A 17 17.66 1.32 6.30
N SER A 18 17.77 0.42 5.33
CA SER A 18 16.68 -0.12 4.51
C SER A 18 15.73 -0.97 5.37
N ALA A 19 14.99 -0.34 6.27
CA ALA A 19 13.75 -0.89 6.78
C ALA A 19 12.70 -0.59 5.70
N CYS A 20 12.11 -1.62 5.09
CA CYS A 20 10.97 -1.42 4.19
C CYS A 20 9.90 -0.69 5.01
N THR A 21 9.69 0.59 4.71
CA THR A 21 8.68 1.36 5.41
C THR A 21 7.30 0.79 5.08
N VAL A 22 6.49 0.56 6.11
CA VAL A 22 5.13 0.02 5.94
C VAL A 22 4.12 1.06 6.41
N LEU A 23 3.39 1.64 5.45
CA LEU A 23 2.25 2.50 5.72
C LEU A 23 0.97 1.71 5.99
N SER A 24 0.36 2.01 7.14
CA SER A 24 -1.02 1.70 7.44
C SER A 24 -1.85 2.94 7.80
N THR A 25 -3.16 2.84 7.63
CA THR A 25 -4.13 3.87 8.00
C THR A 25 -5.21 3.28 8.89
N GLU A 26 -5.72 4.05 9.85
CA GLU A 26 -6.86 3.63 10.67
C GLU A 26 -8.17 3.62 9.88
N THR A 27 -8.32 4.59 8.96
CA THR A 27 -9.47 4.72 8.06
C THR A 27 -9.04 4.52 6.60
N PRO A 28 -9.87 3.92 5.74
CA PRO A 28 -9.55 3.79 4.31
C PRO A 28 -9.38 5.16 3.64
N ILE A 29 -8.49 5.22 2.64
CA ILE A 29 -8.28 6.36 1.76
C ILE A 29 -9.29 6.32 0.60
N GLY A 30 -9.83 7.47 0.25
CA GLY A 30 -10.71 7.71 -0.89
C GLY A 30 -12.17 7.36 -0.64
N ILE A 31 -12.62 7.33 0.62
CA ILE A 31 -13.99 6.95 0.97
C ILE A 31 -14.82 8.08 1.59
N SER A 32 -14.29 9.31 1.69
CA SER A 32 -15.01 10.43 2.31
C SER A 32 -16.31 10.80 1.59
N SER A 33 -16.41 10.48 0.29
CA SER A 33 -17.62 10.64 -0.53
C SER A 33 -18.52 9.40 -0.56
N GLY A 34 -18.19 8.38 0.23
CA GLY A 34 -18.82 7.07 0.25
C GLY A 34 -17.89 5.96 -0.22
N VAL A 35 -18.18 4.73 0.19
CA VAL A 35 -17.45 3.55 -0.29
C VAL A 35 -17.86 3.26 -1.72
N SER A 36 -16.87 3.05 -2.59
CA SER A 36 -17.10 2.50 -3.92
C SER A 36 -16.68 1.03 -3.95
N THR A 37 -17.33 0.20 -4.75
CA THR A 37 -16.84 -1.14 -5.11
C THR A 37 -16.46 -1.10 -6.59
N ASP A 38 -15.17 -1.18 -6.91
CA ASP A 38 -14.72 -1.23 -8.31
C ASP A 38 -14.84 -2.66 -8.85
N ALA A 39 -16.00 -2.98 -9.43
CA ALA A 39 -16.32 -4.31 -9.96
C ALA A 39 -15.34 -4.81 -11.03
N ARG A 40 -14.53 -3.93 -11.62
CA ARG A 40 -13.49 -4.30 -12.60
C ARG A 40 -12.30 -5.02 -11.96
N LEU A 41 -12.19 -5.00 -10.64
CA LEU A 41 -11.19 -5.81 -9.91
C LEU A 41 -11.61 -7.27 -9.78
N LEU A 42 -12.90 -7.61 -9.98
CA LEU A 42 -13.41 -8.96 -9.80
C LEU A 42 -12.81 -9.94 -10.81
N GLY A 43 -12.53 -11.15 -10.35
CA GLY A 43 -12.01 -12.23 -11.17
C GLY A 43 -10.68 -12.78 -10.68
N GLY A 44 -10.11 -13.65 -11.51
CA GLY A 44 -8.78 -14.22 -11.29
C GLY A 44 -7.72 -13.46 -12.07
N TRP A 45 -6.59 -13.24 -11.43
CA TRP A 45 -5.48 -12.46 -11.96
C TRP A 45 -4.17 -13.19 -11.72
N LYS A 46 -3.23 -12.98 -12.64
CA LYS A 46 -1.84 -13.35 -12.50
C LYS A 46 -1.06 -12.15 -11.94
N LEU A 47 -0.34 -12.33 -10.84
CA LEU A 47 0.45 -11.27 -10.21
C LEU A 47 1.87 -11.28 -10.73
N VAL A 48 2.28 -10.17 -11.32
CA VAL A 48 3.63 -9.93 -11.86
C VAL A 48 4.34 -8.90 -11.00
N SER A 49 5.49 -9.27 -10.46
CA SER A 49 6.35 -8.35 -9.70
C SER A 49 7.03 -7.35 -10.63
N ALA A 50 7.00 -6.07 -10.27
CA ALA A 50 7.69 -5.03 -11.04
C ALA A 50 9.21 -5.19 -11.01
N ASP A 51 9.77 -5.64 -9.89
CA ASP A 51 11.22 -5.71 -9.68
C ASP A 51 11.85 -6.93 -10.34
N THR A 52 11.15 -8.07 -10.32
CA THR A 52 11.68 -9.33 -10.86
C THR A 52 11.14 -9.67 -12.23
N GLY A 53 10.02 -9.06 -12.64
CA GLY A 53 9.27 -9.47 -13.82
C GLY A 53 8.76 -10.92 -13.74
N ASP A 54 8.81 -11.54 -12.55
CA ASP A 54 8.38 -12.92 -12.40
C ASP A 54 6.87 -12.98 -12.54
N THR A 55 6.42 -13.83 -13.46
CA THR A 55 5.02 -14.02 -13.79
C THR A 55 4.51 -15.39 -13.31
N GLY A 56 5.36 -16.30 -12.83
CA GLY A 56 5.03 -17.72 -12.86
C GLY A 56 4.21 -18.30 -11.71
N LYS A 57 4.08 -17.60 -10.58
CA LYS A 57 3.87 -18.31 -9.29
C LYS A 57 2.88 -17.68 -8.33
N ASN A 58 2.29 -16.54 -8.68
CA ASN A 58 1.37 -15.81 -7.82
C ASN A 58 0.06 -15.51 -8.54
N TYR A 59 -1.06 -15.87 -7.91
CA TYR A 59 -2.40 -15.67 -8.43
C TYR A 59 -3.25 -14.92 -7.41
N VAL A 60 -4.07 -13.98 -7.88
CA VAL A 60 -4.97 -13.19 -7.03
C VAL A 60 -6.40 -13.44 -7.51
N PHE A 61 -7.26 -13.86 -6.60
CA PHE A 61 -8.69 -14.04 -6.87
C PHE A 61 -9.44 -13.00 -6.06
N VAL A 62 -10.24 -12.18 -6.74
CA VAL A 62 -11.02 -11.11 -6.12
C VAL A 62 -12.50 -11.38 -6.31
N GLU A 63 -13.23 -11.41 -5.20
CA GLU A 63 -14.66 -11.72 -5.15
C GLU A 63 -15.43 -10.65 -4.35
N PRO A 64 -16.73 -10.46 -4.61
CA PRO A 64 -17.54 -9.53 -3.81
C PRO A 64 -17.78 -10.10 -2.41
N ARG A 65 -17.90 -9.23 -1.40
CA ARG A 65 -18.34 -9.61 -0.05
C ARG A 65 -19.81 -9.31 0.17
N GLU A 66 -20.49 -10.16 0.94
CA GLU A 66 -21.91 -9.98 1.31
C GLU A 66 -22.15 -8.65 2.05
N MET A 67 -21.22 -8.23 2.92
CA MET A 67 -21.31 -6.97 3.68
C MET A 67 -20.78 -5.74 2.92
N GLY A 68 -20.54 -5.86 1.61
CA GLY A 68 -19.94 -4.80 0.80
C GLY A 68 -18.40 -4.83 0.82
N GLY A 69 -17.79 -4.17 -0.17
CA GLY A 69 -16.36 -4.29 -0.46
C GLY A 69 -16.01 -5.58 -1.19
N LEU A 70 -14.73 -5.92 -1.16
CA LEU A 70 -14.14 -7.05 -1.88
C LEU A 70 -13.34 -7.95 -0.94
N HIS A 71 -13.24 -9.22 -1.27
CA HIS A 71 -12.34 -10.18 -0.65
C HIS A 71 -11.32 -10.61 -1.70
N ALA A 72 -10.04 -10.59 -1.33
CA ALA A 72 -8.97 -11.09 -2.19
C ALA A 72 -8.28 -12.28 -1.54
N THR A 73 -8.09 -13.34 -2.31
CA THR A 73 -7.21 -14.46 -1.95
C THR A 73 -6.00 -14.43 -2.88
N ILE A 74 -4.82 -14.31 -2.30
CA ILE A 74 -3.55 -14.51 -3.00
C ILE A 74 -3.11 -15.94 -2.78
N ILE A 75 -2.80 -16.66 -3.86
CA ILE A 75 -2.21 -17.99 -3.84
C ILE A 75 -0.79 -17.85 -4.40
N SER A 76 0.19 -18.23 -3.62
CA SER A 76 1.60 -18.21 -4.03
C SER A 76 2.20 -19.61 -3.96
N TRP A 77 3.04 -19.95 -4.93
CA TRP A 77 3.87 -21.16 -4.90
C TRP A 77 5.27 -20.92 -4.31
N GLU A 78 5.57 -19.66 -3.94
CA GLU A 78 6.77 -19.26 -3.22
C GLU A 78 6.42 -18.42 -1.99
N PRO A 79 7.24 -18.45 -0.93
CA PRO A 79 6.98 -17.63 0.25
C PRO A 79 6.91 -16.15 -0.10
N LEU A 80 5.75 -15.52 0.11
CA LEU A 80 5.66 -14.06 0.13
C LEU A 80 6.35 -13.58 1.40
N TYR A 81 7.50 -12.92 1.29
CA TYR A 81 8.35 -12.47 2.40
C TYR A 81 7.69 -11.52 3.42
N ILE A 82 6.44 -11.13 3.17
CA ILE A 82 5.60 -10.30 4.03
C ILE A 82 4.75 -11.10 5.04
N LEU A 83 4.73 -12.44 4.97
CA LEU A 83 3.90 -13.30 5.84
C LEU A 83 4.70 -14.49 6.40
N ASP A 84 4.25 -15.04 7.54
CA ASP A 84 4.95 -16.05 8.35
C ASP A 84 5.49 -17.23 7.50
N PRO A 85 6.75 -17.64 7.72
CA PRO A 85 7.42 -18.82 7.18
C PRO A 85 6.64 -20.15 7.04
N LYS A 86 5.52 -20.30 7.75
CA LYS A 86 4.86 -21.60 7.93
C LYS A 86 3.52 -21.76 7.21
N GLU A 87 2.97 -20.71 6.59
CA GLU A 87 1.63 -20.73 5.95
C GLU A 87 1.63 -20.26 4.48
N HIS A 88 2.77 -20.43 3.81
CA HIS A 88 3.18 -19.72 2.59
C HIS A 88 2.39 -19.84 1.28
N TYR A 89 1.26 -20.55 1.25
CA TYR A 89 0.59 -20.81 -0.03
C TYR A 89 -0.67 -19.99 -0.24
N ARG A 90 -1.18 -19.32 0.81
CA ARG A 90 -2.43 -18.58 0.73
C ARG A 90 -2.45 -17.39 1.68
N SER A 91 -2.96 -16.26 1.22
CA SER A 91 -3.16 -15.06 2.03
C SER A 91 -4.47 -14.41 1.66
N THR A 92 -5.24 -13.99 2.64
CA THR A 92 -6.57 -13.41 2.42
C THR A 92 -6.63 -11.97 2.91
N PHE A 93 -7.34 -11.12 2.17
CA PHE A 93 -7.47 -9.70 2.45
C PHE A 93 -8.91 -9.24 2.29
N GLU A 94 -9.36 -8.39 3.21
CA GLU A 94 -10.49 -7.50 2.95
C GLU A 94 -10.00 -6.29 2.17
N ILE A 95 -10.78 -5.88 1.16
CA ILE A 95 -10.48 -4.73 0.32
C ILE A 95 -11.66 -3.76 0.34
N VAL A 96 -11.35 -2.51 0.66
CA VAL A 96 -12.25 -1.36 0.45
C VAL A 96 -11.67 -0.49 -0.66
N THR A 97 -12.45 -0.27 -1.73
CA THR A 97 -11.99 0.62 -2.81
C THR A 97 -12.41 2.07 -2.59
N GLY A 98 -11.44 2.97 -2.72
CA GLY A 98 -11.65 4.41 -2.62
C GLY A 98 -11.25 5.13 -3.90
N ARG A 99 -11.73 6.37 -4.03
CA ARG A 99 -11.38 7.27 -5.12
C ARG A 99 -11.14 8.68 -4.61
N ILE A 100 -10.05 9.27 -5.08
CA ILE A 100 -9.76 10.69 -4.89
C ILE A 100 -9.44 11.28 -6.25
N ASN A 101 -10.26 12.22 -6.72
CA ASN A 101 -10.15 12.78 -8.07
C ASN A 101 -10.12 11.67 -9.15
N ALA A 102 -9.02 11.61 -9.92
CA ALA A 102 -8.79 10.58 -10.93
C ALA A 102 -8.13 9.30 -10.38
N TYR A 103 -7.63 9.33 -9.15
CA TYR A 103 -6.87 8.26 -8.53
C TYR A 103 -7.77 7.26 -7.83
N ARG A 104 -7.42 5.98 -7.92
CA ARG A 104 -8.14 4.87 -7.28
C ARG A 104 -7.22 4.20 -6.28
N PHE A 105 -7.82 3.75 -5.19
CA PHE A 105 -7.12 3.12 -4.08
C PHE A 105 -7.78 1.80 -3.72
N ILE A 106 -6.95 0.79 -3.49
CA ILE A 106 -7.29 -0.38 -2.70
C ILE A 106 -6.81 -0.10 -1.28
N ASN A 107 -7.69 -0.25 -0.31
CA ASN A 107 -7.35 -0.26 1.11
C ASN A 107 -7.45 -1.70 1.59
N ALA A 108 -6.32 -2.40 1.60
CA ALA A 108 -6.27 -3.82 1.94
C ALA A 108 -6.11 -4.01 3.45
N ARG A 109 -6.75 -5.03 4.02
CA ARG A 109 -6.53 -5.44 5.40
C ARG A 109 -6.36 -6.96 5.45
N PRO A 110 -5.21 -7.48 5.92
CA PRO A 110 -4.97 -8.91 6.00
C PRO A 110 -5.93 -9.57 6.99
N LEU A 111 -6.38 -10.76 6.64
CA LEU A 111 -7.24 -11.64 7.44
C LEU A 111 -6.41 -12.86 7.86
N LEU A 112 -6.49 -13.25 9.15
CA LEU A 112 -5.73 -14.40 9.67
C LEU A 112 -6.34 -15.73 9.25
N GLU A 113 -7.67 -15.83 9.32
CA GLU A 113 -8.48 -16.90 8.76
C GLU A 113 -9.85 -16.32 8.41
N LYS A 114 -10.64 -17.05 7.63
CA LYS A 114 -12.00 -16.71 7.17
C LYS A 114 -12.72 -15.70 8.09
N ASP A 115 -12.72 -14.44 7.66
CA ASP A 115 -13.37 -13.29 8.28
C ASP A 115 -12.86 -12.79 9.66
N GLN A 116 -11.72 -13.26 10.17
CA GLN A 116 -11.10 -12.71 11.38
C GLN A 116 -9.90 -11.79 11.06
N PRO A 117 -9.92 -10.52 11.52
CA PRO A 117 -8.77 -9.62 11.39
C PRO A 117 -7.54 -10.21 12.04
N ALA A 118 -6.38 -9.97 11.43
CA ALA A 118 -5.14 -10.51 11.90
C ALA A 118 -4.67 -9.92 13.25
N SER A 119 -5.15 -10.42 14.40
CA SER A 119 -4.70 -9.95 15.72
C SER A 119 -3.35 -10.53 16.16
N GLU A 120 -2.91 -11.62 15.54
CA GLU A 120 -1.66 -12.34 15.86
C GLU A 120 -0.56 -12.23 14.78
N LEU A 121 -0.81 -11.56 13.64
CA LEU A 121 0.28 -11.24 12.70
C LEU A 121 1.09 -10.07 13.25
N THR A 122 2.41 -10.12 13.04
CA THR A 122 3.36 -9.02 13.28
C THR A 122 3.10 -7.78 12.40
N LEU A 123 2.01 -7.77 11.63
CA LEU A 123 1.64 -6.68 10.73
C LEU A 123 0.97 -5.54 11.50
N PRO A 124 1.25 -4.27 11.15
CA PRO A 124 0.59 -3.14 11.78
C PRO A 124 -0.92 -3.19 11.53
N LYS A 125 -1.70 -2.87 12.58
CA LYS A 125 -3.16 -2.79 12.48
C LYS A 125 -3.56 -1.68 11.51
N GLY A 126 -4.64 -1.91 10.76
CA GLY A 126 -5.27 -0.91 9.89
C GLY A 126 -5.48 -1.40 8.47
N TYR A 127 -5.60 -0.44 7.55
CA TYR A 127 -5.62 -0.65 6.12
C TYR A 127 -4.26 -0.28 5.51
N PHE A 128 -3.84 -1.04 4.51
CA PHE A 128 -2.66 -0.80 3.70
C PHE A 128 -3.14 -0.20 2.37
N PRO A 129 -2.99 1.12 2.18
CA PRO A 129 -3.45 1.77 0.97
C PRO A 129 -2.48 1.52 -0.18
N ILE A 130 -3.03 1.19 -1.34
CA ILE A 130 -2.28 0.98 -2.58
C ILE A 130 -3.03 1.73 -3.68
N ARG A 131 -2.34 2.61 -4.40
CA ARG A 131 -2.93 3.26 -5.58
C ARG A 131 -2.93 2.27 -6.73
N TYR A 132 -3.98 2.27 -7.55
CA TYR A 132 -4.01 1.44 -8.75
C TYR A 132 -4.55 2.16 -9.98
N SER A 133 -4.19 1.63 -11.15
CA SER A 133 -4.67 2.11 -12.45
C SER A 133 -4.88 0.98 -13.44
N PHE A 134 -5.97 1.06 -14.20
CA PHE A 134 -6.23 0.16 -15.32
C PHE A 134 -5.43 0.60 -16.54
N GLN A 135 -4.81 -0.37 -17.18
CA GLN A 135 -4.06 -0.19 -18.41
C GLN A 135 -4.94 -0.50 -19.64
N PRO A 136 -4.58 0.02 -20.83
CA PRO A 136 -5.35 -0.23 -22.05
C PRO A 136 -5.47 -1.71 -22.46
N ASN A 137 -4.53 -2.55 -22.04
CA ASN A 137 -4.52 -3.98 -22.30
C ASN A 137 -5.35 -4.79 -21.27
N GLY A 138 -6.08 -4.13 -20.37
CA GLY A 138 -6.87 -4.78 -19.34
C GLY A 138 -6.11 -5.15 -18.07
N SER A 139 -4.78 -4.94 -18.01
CA SER A 139 -4.02 -5.16 -16.78
C SER A 139 -4.25 -4.06 -15.74
N ILE A 140 -3.90 -4.35 -14.49
CA ILE A 140 -3.98 -3.40 -13.38
C ILE A 140 -2.58 -3.18 -12.83
N GLN A 141 -2.13 -1.94 -12.75
CA GLN A 141 -0.87 -1.59 -12.09
C GLN A 141 -1.12 -1.10 -10.67
N PHE A 142 -0.35 -1.62 -9.73
CA PHE A 142 -0.35 -1.21 -8.32
C PHE A 142 0.88 -0.38 -7.99
N PHE A 143 0.66 0.74 -7.32
CA PHE A 143 1.69 1.66 -6.92
C PHE A 143 1.74 1.79 -5.40
N GLY A 144 2.91 1.49 -4.87
CA GLY A 144 3.29 1.66 -3.49
C GLY A 144 3.81 3.05 -3.22
N GLU A 145 3.99 3.32 -1.94
CA GLU A 145 4.52 4.58 -1.47
C GLU A 145 6.01 4.77 -1.79
N ILE A 146 6.42 6.02 -1.93
CA ILE A 146 7.80 6.46 -1.82
C ILE A 146 8.09 6.76 -0.36
N GLU A 147 9.08 6.06 0.18
CA GLU A 147 9.58 6.25 1.53
C GLU A 147 9.94 7.72 1.82
N GLY A 148 9.62 8.18 3.03
CA GLY A 148 9.97 9.52 3.52
C GLY A 148 8.95 10.62 3.21
N THR A 149 8.16 10.53 2.14
CA THR A 149 7.18 11.59 1.79
C THR A 149 6.13 11.77 2.89
N ILE A 150 5.58 10.66 3.40
CA ILE A 150 4.57 10.70 4.45
C ILE A 150 5.17 11.04 5.82
N ILE A 151 6.42 10.62 6.08
CA ILE A 151 7.13 10.97 7.33
C ILE A 151 7.25 12.49 7.44
N ALA A 152 7.71 13.15 6.38
CA ALA A 152 7.82 14.60 6.34
C ALA A 152 6.47 15.31 6.54
N ALA A 153 5.39 14.79 5.93
CA ALA A 153 4.05 15.35 6.10
C ALA A 153 3.53 15.20 7.55
N ILE A 154 3.87 14.11 8.24
CA ILE A 154 3.57 13.95 9.68
C ILE A 154 4.36 14.95 10.52
N GLU A 155 5.66 15.07 10.28
CA GLU A 155 6.54 15.99 11.00
C GLU A 155 6.14 17.46 10.81
N ASN A 156 5.67 17.83 9.62
CA ASN A 156 5.16 19.17 9.30
C ASN A 156 3.72 19.42 9.79
N GLY A 157 3.05 18.40 10.36
CA GLY A 157 1.67 18.51 10.84
C GLY A 157 0.62 18.60 9.74
N GLU A 158 0.96 18.23 8.50
CA GLU A 158 0.05 18.23 7.35
C GLU A 158 -0.94 17.05 7.41
N VAL A 159 -0.51 15.93 7.98
CA VAL A 159 -1.35 14.75 8.22
C VAL A 159 -1.10 14.18 9.61
N ARG A 160 -2.15 13.74 10.28
CA ARG A 160 -2.05 13.11 11.60
C ARG A 160 -1.55 11.67 11.48
N GLY A 161 -0.39 11.37 12.06
CA GLY A 161 0.16 10.02 12.11
C GLY A 161 1.30 9.87 13.10
N THR A 162 1.87 8.67 13.16
CA THR A 162 3.06 8.32 13.95
C THR A 162 3.99 7.46 13.13
N THR A 163 5.29 7.58 13.41
CA THR A 163 6.34 6.72 12.85
C THR A 163 6.98 5.90 13.97
N ASN A 164 7.06 4.58 13.83
CA ASN A 164 7.76 3.72 14.80
C ASN A 164 8.48 2.58 14.08
N ASP A 165 9.81 2.49 14.22
CA ASP A 165 10.64 1.43 13.66
C ASP A 165 10.40 1.18 12.15
N GLY A 166 10.28 2.24 11.35
CA GLY A 166 9.97 2.15 9.92
C GLY A 166 8.49 1.91 9.59
N ASN A 167 7.61 1.75 10.58
CA ASN A 167 6.17 1.67 10.34
C ASN A 167 5.55 3.07 10.41
N ILE A 168 4.76 3.43 9.40
CA ILE A 168 3.97 4.65 9.38
C ILE A 168 2.52 4.28 9.68
N ARG A 169 1.91 4.94 10.65
CA ARG A 169 0.47 4.80 10.93
C ARG A 169 -0.22 6.14 10.85
N LEU A 170 -1.12 6.30 9.89
CA LEU A 170 -1.98 7.47 9.79
C LEU A 170 -3.26 7.27 10.61
N MET A 171 -3.58 8.27 11.44
CA MET A 171 -4.72 8.27 12.37
C MET A 171 -5.69 9.42 12.08
N ALA A 172 -5.58 10.03 10.90
CA ALA A 172 -6.51 11.05 10.46
C ALA A 172 -7.84 10.43 10.02
N GLU A 173 -8.91 11.20 10.12
CA GLU A 173 -10.22 10.84 9.58
C GLU A 173 -10.17 10.77 8.04
N SER A 174 -11.07 9.98 7.44
CA SER A 174 -11.10 9.75 5.99
C SER A 174 -11.16 11.06 5.19
N GLN A 175 -11.92 12.06 5.65
CA GLN A 175 -11.99 13.36 4.99
C GLN A 175 -10.63 14.09 4.97
N SER A 176 -9.88 14.05 6.06
CA SER A 176 -8.55 14.67 6.15
C SER A 176 -7.52 13.91 5.30
N LEU A 177 -7.58 12.57 5.31
CA LEU A 177 -6.73 11.75 4.44
C LEU A 177 -7.03 12.04 2.96
N ASP A 178 -8.30 12.11 2.59
CA ASP A 178 -8.71 12.36 1.21
C ASP A 178 -8.27 13.75 0.74
N ALA A 179 -8.36 14.77 1.60
CA ALA A 179 -7.89 16.12 1.30
C ALA A 179 -6.37 16.15 1.07
N TYR A 180 -5.58 15.51 1.94
CA TYR A 180 -4.13 15.42 1.78
C TYR A 180 -3.75 14.66 0.50
N PHE A 181 -4.33 13.48 0.29
CA PHE A 181 -4.00 12.64 -0.86
C PHE A 181 -4.60 13.14 -2.18
N ALA A 182 -5.53 14.10 -2.18
CA ALA A 182 -5.99 14.73 -3.41
C ALA A 182 -4.86 15.38 -4.21
N GLU A 183 -3.85 15.87 -3.52
CA GLU A 183 -2.66 16.51 -4.10
C GLU A 183 -1.44 15.58 -4.02
N ALA A 184 -1.25 14.90 -2.88
CA ALA A 184 -0.05 14.13 -2.61
C ALA A 184 -0.05 12.71 -3.25
N ALA A 185 -1.21 12.15 -3.60
CA ALA A 185 -1.30 10.77 -4.10
C ALA A 185 -0.34 10.43 -5.26
N PRO A 186 -0.20 11.25 -6.32
CA PRO A 186 0.69 10.91 -7.42
C PRO A 186 2.18 10.93 -7.08
N SER A 187 2.61 11.72 -6.09
CA SER A 187 4.01 11.75 -5.63
C SER A 187 4.29 10.72 -4.54
N VAL A 188 3.33 10.50 -3.64
CA VAL A 188 3.43 9.47 -2.61
C VAL A 188 3.37 8.08 -3.24
N PHE A 189 2.33 7.77 -4.02
CA PHE A 189 2.11 6.44 -4.58
C PHE A 189 2.58 6.33 -6.03
N SER A 190 3.88 6.45 -6.27
CA SER A 190 4.46 6.39 -7.63
C SER A 190 5.33 5.18 -7.90
N THR A 191 5.72 4.41 -6.89
CA THR A 191 6.58 3.23 -7.08
C THR A 191 5.73 2.07 -7.59
N LEU A 192 5.93 1.62 -8.82
CA LEU A 192 5.25 0.43 -9.33
C LEU A 192 5.69 -0.79 -8.52
N LEU A 193 4.74 -1.48 -7.88
CA LEU A 193 5.01 -2.69 -7.09
C LEU A 193 4.68 -3.96 -7.89
N TRP A 194 3.48 -3.99 -8.45
CA TRP A 194 2.96 -5.17 -9.13
C TRP A 194 2.06 -4.81 -10.30
N THR A 195 1.92 -5.74 -11.22
CA THR A 195 0.90 -5.74 -12.26
C THR A 195 0.01 -6.98 -12.09
N LEU A 196 -1.31 -6.81 -12.15
CA LEU A 196 -2.25 -7.91 -12.35
C LEU A 196 -2.56 -8.04 -13.83
N GLU A 197 -2.21 -9.20 -14.38
CA GLU A 197 -2.61 -9.59 -15.74
C GLU A 197 -3.89 -10.44 -15.65
N PRO A 198 -4.87 -10.25 -16.55
CA PRO A 198 -6.02 -11.14 -16.63
C PRO A 198 -5.58 -12.61 -16.80
N LEU A 199 -6.30 -13.54 -16.18
CA LEU A 199 -6.17 -14.95 -16.52
C LEU A 199 -6.95 -15.21 -17.81
N ASP A 200 -6.25 -15.56 -18.88
CA ASP A 200 -6.83 -16.02 -20.14
C ASP A 200 -7.55 -17.39 -19.98
#